data_AF-A0A0J9WST6-F1
#
_entry.id   AF-A0A0J9WST6-F1
#
_cell.length_a   1.000
_cell.length_b   1.000
_cell.length_c   1.000
_cell.angle_alpha   90.00
_cell.angle_beta   90.00
_cell.angle_gamma   90.00
#
_symmetry.space_group_name_H-M   'P 1'
#
loop_
_entity.id
_entity.type
_entity.pdbx_description
1 polymer ?
#
loop_
_entity_poly.entity_id
_entity_poly.type
_entity_poly.pdbx_seq_one_letter_code
_entity_poly.pdbx_strand_id
1 'polypeptide(L)'
;MHSKQPHNILDAARIASKAALSKRERQMPFSNIPLLVHQTWKKTAADSWNPRILPWVELWLEDAIYVDRGPSMAYLFWDDTGMRALVEEFENDFLERYDTLLTPVERSDVFRILVCKHFGGIYGDLDTELIQHPATWISGSDMATWTDPKTGKVHGYYNTSVTPDYETPVVSLLWGLEADNDPESDAYWRQSYTYPQQLSQWAFAAAPQHPVFERYMDNLRNYTKNNEPTAQNSDPLKRTGPAAVTLATKSWLVDHVGFRWASLTGLKDGGKSKLVHDILILPITGFQ
;
A
#
# COMPACT_ATOMS: atom_id res chain seq x y z
N MET A 1 26.85 9.56 -17.08
CA MET A 1 27.18 8.53 -16.09
C MET A 1 26.71 7.20 -16.65
N HIS A 2 27.59 6.22 -16.86
CA HIS A 2 27.16 4.87 -17.24
C HIS A 2 26.28 4.31 -16.12
N SER A 3 24.99 4.09 -16.41
CA SER A 3 24.11 3.35 -15.52
C SER A 3 24.69 1.95 -15.37
N LYS A 4 25.24 1.62 -14.19
CA LYS A 4 25.68 0.25 -13.91
C LYS A 4 24.45 -0.65 -14.01
N GLN A 5 24.56 -1.71 -14.81
CA GLN A 5 23.53 -2.74 -14.89
C GLN A 5 23.30 -3.32 -13.47
N PRO A 6 22.05 -3.52 -13.03
CA PRO A 6 21.79 -4.08 -11.70
C PRO A 6 22.31 -5.51 -11.60
N HIS A 7 22.93 -5.87 -10.47
CA HIS A 7 23.44 -7.23 -10.24
C HIS A 7 22.38 -8.15 -9.63
N ASN A 8 21.39 -7.58 -8.94
CA ASN A 8 20.29 -8.28 -8.32
C ASN A 8 19.02 -7.41 -8.29
N ILE A 9 17.92 -7.94 -7.79
CA ILE A 9 16.63 -7.25 -7.75
C ILE A 9 16.63 -6.01 -6.84
N LEU A 10 17.44 -6.00 -5.76
CA LEU A 10 17.56 -4.86 -4.84
C LEU A 10 18.30 -3.69 -5.52
N ASP A 11 19.35 -3.98 -6.30
CA ASP A 11 20.02 -2.98 -7.14
C ASP A 11 19.06 -2.41 -8.18
N ALA A 12 18.27 -3.26 -8.84
CA ALA A 12 17.27 -2.82 -9.81
C ALA A 12 16.22 -1.92 -9.15
N ALA A 13 15.71 -2.29 -7.97
CA ALA A 13 14.76 -1.50 -7.20
C ALA A 13 15.33 -0.15 -6.77
N ARG A 14 16.59 -0.11 -6.30
CA ARG A 14 17.27 1.13 -5.91
C ARG A 14 17.46 2.07 -7.10
N ILE A 15 17.85 1.53 -8.26
CA ILE A 15 18.02 2.32 -9.49
C ILE A 15 16.67 2.87 -9.97
N ALA A 16 15.65 2.01 -10.03
CA ALA A 16 14.32 2.38 -10.52
C ALA A 16 13.64 3.41 -9.60
N SER A 17 13.63 3.15 -8.29
CA SER A 17 13.09 4.07 -7.27
C SER A 17 13.78 5.44 -7.34
N LYS A 18 15.13 5.47 -7.34
CA LYS A 18 15.88 6.73 -7.46
C LYS A 18 15.55 7.47 -8.76
N ALA A 19 15.46 6.76 -9.88
CA ALA A 19 15.15 7.36 -11.17
C ALA A 19 13.72 7.91 -11.24
N ALA A 20 12.75 7.23 -10.63
CA ALA A 20 11.36 7.68 -10.54
C ALA A 20 11.21 8.88 -9.59
N LEU A 21 11.84 8.84 -8.42
CA LEU A 21 11.81 9.94 -7.44
C LEU A 21 12.55 11.20 -7.91
N SER A 22 13.50 11.07 -8.84
CA SER A 22 14.27 12.22 -9.36
C SER A 22 13.49 13.14 -10.31
N LYS A 23 12.29 12.72 -10.74
CA LYS A 23 11.55 13.31 -11.86
C LYS A 23 10.06 13.32 -11.55
N ARG A 24 9.44 14.50 -11.53
CA ARG A 24 8.03 14.65 -11.19
C ARG A 24 7.11 13.91 -12.14
N GLU A 25 7.47 13.85 -13.42
CA GLU A 25 6.75 13.11 -14.46
C GLU A 25 6.76 11.57 -14.27
N ARG A 26 7.58 11.07 -13.33
CA ARG A 26 7.67 9.65 -12.96
C ARG A 26 7.09 9.38 -11.57
N GLN A 27 6.25 10.27 -11.08
CA GLN A 27 5.50 10.12 -9.86
C GLN A 27 4.01 10.17 -10.17
N MET A 28 3.22 9.46 -9.38
CA MET A 28 1.77 9.48 -9.51
C MET A 28 1.27 10.92 -9.28
N PRO A 29 0.32 11.41 -10.11
CA PRO A 29 -0.27 12.73 -9.96
C PRO A 29 -0.70 13.03 -8.53
N PHE A 30 -0.57 14.30 -8.11
CA PHE A 30 -0.92 14.75 -6.74
C PHE A 30 -0.16 14.08 -5.58
N SER A 31 0.86 13.27 -5.85
CA SER A 31 1.54 12.47 -4.83
C SER A 31 3.07 12.50 -4.91
N ASN A 32 3.75 12.09 -3.84
CA ASN A 32 5.19 11.81 -3.82
C ASN A 32 5.51 10.34 -4.14
N ILE A 33 4.54 9.59 -4.68
CA ILE A 33 4.62 8.15 -4.91
C ILE A 33 5.29 7.91 -6.27
N PRO A 34 6.43 7.19 -6.35
CA PRO A 34 7.06 6.89 -7.62
C PRO A 34 6.21 5.92 -8.46
N LEU A 35 6.23 6.10 -9.78
CA LEU A 35 5.65 5.17 -10.75
C LEU A 35 6.54 3.93 -10.89
N LEU A 36 6.43 3.05 -9.89
CA LEU A 36 7.19 1.83 -9.72
C LEU A 36 6.24 0.75 -9.19
N VAL A 37 6.04 -0.31 -9.94
CA VAL A 37 5.15 -1.43 -9.59
C VAL A 37 5.96 -2.58 -8.99
N HIS A 38 5.43 -3.15 -7.91
CA HIS A 38 5.94 -4.34 -7.23
C HIS A 38 4.86 -5.44 -7.25
N GLN A 39 5.20 -6.60 -7.81
CA GLN A 39 4.42 -7.84 -7.67
C GLN A 39 5.32 -8.98 -7.22
N THR A 40 4.77 -9.99 -6.55
CA THR A 40 5.54 -11.12 -6.05
C THR A 40 4.89 -12.47 -6.35
N TRP A 41 5.73 -13.48 -6.53
CA TRP A 41 5.32 -14.88 -6.60
C TRP A 41 6.47 -15.81 -6.23
N LYS A 42 6.18 -17.07 -5.90
CA LYS A 42 7.18 -18.05 -5.45
C LYS A 42 8.43 -18.16 -6.35
N LYS A 43 8.23 -18.09 -7.67
CA LYS A 43 9.30 -18.20 -8.68
C LYS A 43 9.00 -17.30 -9.87
N THR A 44 10.03 -16.73 -10.49
CA THR A 44 9.93 -15.91 -11.71
C THR A 44 9.63 -16.72 -12.98
N ALA A 45 9.82 -18.04 -12.96
CA ALA A 45 9.58 -18.92 -14.09
C ALA A 45 8.07 -19.07 -14.37
N ALA A 46 7.55 -18.26 -15.30
CA ALA A 46 6.13 -18.14 -15.60
C ALA A 46 5.49 -19.40 -16.23
N ASP A 47 6.31 -20.27 -16.84
CA ASP A 47 5.91 -21.58 -17.37
C ASP A 47 5.34 -22.52 -16.29
N SER A 48 5.69 -22.28 -15.02
CA SER A 48 5.19 -23.03 -13.87
C SER A 48 3.92 -22.44 -13.22
N TRP A 49 3.43 -21.30 -13.71
CA TRP A 49 2.30 -20.60 -13.09
C TRP A 49 0.96 -21.16 -13.53
N ASN A 50 -0.07 -20.93 -12.70
CA ASN A 50 -1.45 -21.20 -13.09
C ASN A 50 -1.81 -20.28 -14.28
N PRO A 51 -2.20 -20.80 -15.45
CA PRO A 51 -2.50 -19.98 -16.63
C PRO A 51 -3.57 -18.92 -16.40
N ARG A 52 -4.44 -19.10 -15.39
CA ARG A 52 -5.47 -18.12 -15.01
C ARG A 52 -4.92 -16.84 -14.39
N ILE A 53 -3.66 -16.84 -13.94
CA ILE A 53 -3.02 -15.66 -13.33
C ILE A 53 -2.31 -14.83 -14.40
N LEU A 54 -1.82 -15.46 -15.47
CA LEU A 54 -1.03 -14.79 -16.53
C LEU A 54 -1.70 -13.53 -17.10
N PRO A 55 -3.03 -13.51 -17.42
CA PRO A 55 -3.67 -12.31 -17.95
C PRO A 55 -3.54 -11.10 -17.02
N TRP A 56 -3.62 -11.30 -15.71
CA TRP A 56 -3.48 -10.22 -14.74
C TRP A 56 -2.06 -9.66 -14.74
N VAL A 57 -1.05 -10.53 -14.73
CA VAL A 57 0.37 -10.12 -14.79
C VAL A 57 0.67 -9.36 -16.08
N GLU A 58 0.15 -9.86 -17.21
CA GLU A 58 0.28 -9.21 -18.51
C GLU A 58 -0.34 -7.81 -18.46
N LEU A 59 -1.55 -7.64 -17.92
CA LEU A 59 -2.17 -6.31 -17.79
C LEU A 59 -1.29 -5.33 -17.00
N TRP A 60 -0.80 -5.71 -15.82
CA TRP A 60 0.09 -4.83 -15.03
C TRP A 60 1.40 -4.51 -15.76
N LEU A 61 1.98 -5.48 -16.47
CA LEU A 61 3.21 -5.30 -17.23
C LEU A 61 2.97 -4.40 -18.45
N GLU A 62 1.90 -4.62 -19.20
CA GLU A 62 1.52 -3.85 -20.38
C GLU A 62 1.29 -2.37 -20.03
N ASP A 63 0.49 -2.11 -18.99
CA ASP A 63 0.25 -0.75 -18.50
C ASP A 63 1.54 -0.07 -18.00
N ALA A 64 2.49 -0.84 -17.47
CA ALA A 64 3.78 -0.28 -17.05
C ALA A 64 4.69 0.12 -18.22
N ILE A 65 4.73 -0.67 -19.30
CA ILE A 65 5.75 -0.52 -20.35
C ILE A 65 5.25 0.18 -21.63
N TYR A 66 3.96 0.10 -21.94
CA TYR A 66 3.41 0.65 -23.17
C TYR A 66 2.90 2.08 -22.95
N VAL A 67 3.55 3.03 -23.64
CA VAL A 67 3.31 4.49 -23.46
C VAL A 67 1.92 4.96 -23.89
N ASP A 68 1.20 4.18 -24.68
CA ASP A 68 -0.18 4.46 -25.09
C ASP A 68 -1.21 4.06 -24.01
N ARG A 69 -0.80 3.23 -23.03
CA ARG A 69 -1.61 2.88 -21.85
C ARG A 69 -1.56 3.96 -20.76
N GLY A 70 -0.44 4.68 -20.65
CA GLY A 70 -0.24 5.72 -19.65
C GLY A 70 1.22 6.12 -19.46
N PRO A 71 1.53 6.93 -18.42
CA PRO A 71 2.91 7.26 -18.07
C PRO A 71 3.70 6.01 -17.71
N SER A 72 4.87 5.81 -18.34
CA SER A 72 5.70 4.62 -18.10
C SER A 72 6.04 4.42 -16.62
N MET A 73 5.89 3.19 -16.16
CA MET A 73 6.24 2.75 -14.82
C MET A 73 7.39 1.75 -14.90
N ALA A 74 8.26 1.72 -13.89
CA ALA A 74 9.14 0.58 -13.72
C ALA A 74 8.32 -0.60 -13.17
N TYR A 75 8.55 -1.81 -13.67
CA TYR A 75 7.89 -3.02 -13.17
C TYR A 75 8.93 -3.97 -12.57
N LEU A 76 8.75 -4.34 -11.30
CA LEU A 76 9.62 -5.25 -10.58
C LEU A 76 8.85 -6.46 -10.06
N PHE A 77 9.33 -7.63 -10.48
CA PHE A 77 8.80 -8.91 -10.04
C PHE A 77 9.76 -9.55 -9.04
N TRP A 78 9.23 -9.92 -7.88
CA TRP A 78 10.01 -10.45 -6.76
C TRP A 78 9.69 -11.93 -6.59
N ASP A 79 10.72 -12.75 -6.44
CA ASP A 79 10.57 -14.12 -5.97
C ASP A 79 10.87 -14.25 -4.48
N ASP A 80 10.64 -15.44 -3.91
CA ASP A 80 10.90 -15.71 -2.48
C ASP A 80 12.35 -15.36 -2.08
N THR A 81 13.32 -15.52 -3.00
CA THR A 81 14.72 -15.15 -2.76
C THR A 81 14.88 -13.64 -2.67
N GLY A 82 14.28 -12.90 -3.60
CA GLY A 82 14.26 -11.44 -3.61
C GLY A 82 13.54 -10.84 -2.40
N MET A 83 12.39 -11.41 -2.03
CA MET A 83 11.65 -11.01 -0.83
C MET A 83 12.49 -11.19 0.43
N ARG A 84 13.12 -12.35 0.59
CA ARG A 84 13.98 -12.63 1.74
C ARG A 84 15.22 -11.73 1.76
N ALA A 85 15.84 -11.48 0.62
CA ALA A 85 16.99 -10.58 0.52
C ALA A 85 16.65 -9.14 0.94
N LEU A 86 15.41 -8.68 0.66
CA LEU A 86 14.93 -7.38 1.11
C LEU A 86 14.87 -7.32 2.65
N VAL A 87 14.31 -8.34 3.29
CA VAL A 87 14.25 -8.43 4.76
C VAL A 87 15.66 -8.51 5.35
N GLU A 88 16.55 -9.29 4.75
CA GLU A 88 17.94 -9.41 5.18
C GLU A 88 18.70 -8.07 5.08
N GLU A 89 18.49 -7.27 4.04
CA GLU A 89 19.16 -5.98 3.88
C GLU A 89 18.64 -4.93 4.86
N PHE A 90 17.32 -4.83 5.06
CA PHE A 90 16.71 -3.70 5.76
C PHE A 90 16.15 -4.01 7.15
N GLU A 91 15.84 -5.27 7.44
CA GLU A 91 15.14 -5.71 8.64
C GLU A 91 15.84 -6.95 9.23
N ASN A 92 17.19 -6.94 9.22
CA ASN A 92 18.03 -8.09 9.58
C ASN A 92 17.75 -8.62 11.00
N ASP A 93 17.40 -7.74 11.95
CA ASP A 93 17.02 -8.11 13.32
C ASP A 93 15.68 -8.87 13.41
N PHE A 94 14.88 -8.81 12.34
CA PHE A 94 13.62 -9.53 12.20
C PHE A 94 13.73 -10.79 11.32
N LEU A 95 14.83 -10.97 10.58
CA LEU A 95 14.99 -12.04 9.57
C LEU A 95 14.73 -13.45 10.12
N GLU A 96 15.25 -13.78 11.31
CA GLU A 96 15.02 -15.09 11.92
C GLU A 96 13.53 -15.36 12.16
N ARG A 97 12.78 -14.34 12.63
CA ARG A 97 11.33 -14.44 12.86
C ARG A 97 10.56 -14.52 11.54
N TYR A 98 11.00 -13.78 10.53
CA TYR A 98 10.44 -13.86 9.19
C TYR A 98 10.57 -15.29 8.62
N ASP A 99 11.73 -15.92 8.79
CA ASP A 99 12.03 -17.26 8.27
C ASP A 99 11.34 -18.39 9.07
N THR A 100 11.14 -18.22 10.37
CA THR A 100 10.69 -19.32 11.26
C THR A 100 9.25 -19.17 11.75
N LEU A 101 8.74 -17.95 11.95
CA LEU A 101 7.42 -17.69 12.54
C LEU A 101 6.34 -17.37 11.52
N LEU A 102 6.70 -16.82 10.36
CA LEU A 102 5.71 -16.40 9.34
C LEU A 102 5.45 -17.51 8.34
N THR A 103 4.17 -17.74 8.06
CA THR A 103 3.73 -18.57 6.92
C THR A 103 4.04 -17.87 5.59
N PRO A 104 4.01 -18.58 4.45
CA PRO A 104 4.26 -17.95 3.14
C PRO A 104 3.36 -16.76 2.81
N VAL A 105 2.08 -16.79 3.23
CA VAL A 105 1.14 -15.68 3.01
C VAL A 105 1.56 -14.47 3.84
N GLU A 106 1.90 -14.68 5.11
CA GLU A 106 2.32 -13.60 6.01
C GLU A 106 3.67 -13.00 5.61
N ARG A 107 4.56 -13.79 5.00
CA ARG A 107 5.79 -13.28 4.38
C ARG A 107 5.48 -12.33 3.23
N SER A 108 4.51 -12.66 2.39
CA SER A 108 4.04 -11.77 1.32
C SER A 108 3.40 -10.49 1.87
N ASP A 109 2.63 -10.62 2.95
CA ASP A 109 2.03 -9.49 3.66
C ASP A 109 3.07 -8.53 4.27
N VAL A 110 4.14 -9.07 4.86
CA VAL A 110 5.23 -8.22 5.37
C VAL A 110 6.04 -7.62 4.21
N PHE A 111 6.34 -8.43 3.18
CA PHE A 111 7.10 -7.99 2.03
C PHE A 111 6.45 -6.81 1.31
N ARG A 112 5.14 -6.84 1.04
CA ARG A 112 4.46 -5.75 0.32
C ARG A 112 4.61 -4.41 1.04
N ILE A 113 4.58 -4.41 2.37
CA ILE A 113 4.79 -3.24 3.20
C ILE A 113 6.25 -2.77 3.15
N LEU A 114 7.20 -3.69 3.31
CA LEU A 114 8.62 -3.35 3.32
C LEU A 114 9.11 -2.87 1.96
N VAL A 115 8.66 -3.47 0.86
CA VAL A 115 9.10 -3.05 -0.48
C VAL A 115 8.65 -1.61 -0.77
N CYS A 116 7.41 -1.26 -0.42
CA CYS A 116 6.93 0.12 -0.52
C CYS A 116 7.58 1.05 0.51
N LYS A 117 7.89 0.58 1.72
CA LYS A 117 8.65 1.35 2.73
C LYS A 117 10.01 1.76 2.19
N HIS A 118 10.76 0.85 1.58
CA HIS A 118 12.14 1.11 1.18
C HIS A 118 12.27 1.75 -0.20
N PHE A 119 11.41 1.38 -1.15
CA PHE A 119 11.51 1.84 -2.54
C PHE A 119 10.38 2.78 -2.97
N GLY A 120 9.34 2.93 -2.15
CA GLY A 120 8.09 3.55 -2.56
C GLY A 120 7.37 2.69 -3.59
N GLY A 121 6.40 3.27 -4.29
CA GLY A 121 5.78 2.66 -5.45
C GLY A 121 4.38 2.16 -5.17
N ILE A 122 3.94 1.27 -6.04
CA ILE A 122 2.62 0.66 -6.10
C ILE A 122 2.82 -0.84 -5.90
N TYR A 123 2.06 -1.42 -4.98
CA TYR A 123 1.96 -2.86 -4.85
C TYR A 123 0.60 -3.32 -5.35
N GLY A 124 0.57 -4.46 -6.05
CA GLY A 124 -0.66 -5.14 -6.45
C GLY A 124 -0.46 -6.67 -6.39
N ASP A 125 -1.39 -7.39 -5.77
CA ASP A 125 -1.35 -8.85 -5.76
C ASP A 125 -1.45 -9.41 -7.19
N LEU A 126 -0.80 -10.55 -7.42
CA LEU A 126 -0.64 -11.10 -8.76
C LEU A 126 -1.95 -11.53 -9.42
N ASP A 127 -2.96 -11.84 -8.61
CA ASP A 127 -4.31 -12.24 -9.02
C ASP A 127 -5.30 -11.06 -9.05
N THR A 128 -4.80 -9.82 -9.06
CA THR A 128 -5.61 -8.60 -9.16
C THR A 128 -5.73 -8.13 -10.60
N GLU A 129 -6.95 -8.03 -11.09
CA GLU A 129 -7.25 -7.34 -12.35
C GLU A 129 -6.96 -5.84 -12.22
N LEU A 130 -6.10 -5.32 -13.09
CA LEU A 130 -5.87 -3.88 -13.20
C LEU A 130 -6.96 -3.26 -14.07
N ILE A 131 -7.91 -2.58 -13.43
CA ILE A 131 -9.07 -1.96 -14.13
C ILE A 131 -8.68 -0.61 -14.74
N GLN A 132 -7.81 0.15 -14.06
CA GLN A 132 -7.32 1.44 -14.51
C GLN A 132 -5.83 1.60 -14.19
N HIS A 133 -5.12 2.34 -15.06
CA HIS A 133 -3.71 2.62 -14.92
C HIS A 133 -3.42 3.31 -13.57
N PRO A 134 -2.44 2.88 -12.75
CA PRO A 134 -2.22 3.42 -11.40
C PRO A 134 -2.03 4.95 -11.32
N ALA A 135 -1.50 5.58 -12.37
CA ALA A 135 -1.40 7.03 -12.47
C ALA A 135 -2.76 7.78 -12.42
N THR A 136 -3.89 7.09 -12.57
CA THR A 136 -5.25 7.69 -12.49
C THR A 136 -5.94 7.44 -11.15
N TRP A 137 -5.35 6.66 -10.23
CA TRP A 137 -5.95 6.33 -8.93
C TRP A 137 -6.15 7.54 -8.02
N ILE A 138 -5.50 8.67 -8.30
CA ILE A 138 -5.67 9.91 -7.55
C ILE A 138 -6.15 11.01 -8.51
N SER A 139 -7.32 11.55 -8.22
CA SER A 139 -7.87 12.71 -8.91
C SER A 139 -7.80 13.96 -8.02
N GLY A 140 -7.92 15.14 -8.65
CA GLY A 140 -7.96 16.40 -7.90
C GLY A 140 -9.13 16.49 -6.91
N SER A 141 -10.25 15.83 -7.20
CA SER A 141 -11.41 15.76 -6.30
C SER A 141 -11.17 14.93 -5.04
N ASP A 142 -10.27 13.94 -5.10
CA ASP A 142 -9.96 13.08 -3.94
C ASP A 142 -9.22 13.85 -2.84
N MET A 143 -8.55 14.93 -3.21
CA MET A 143 -7.85 15.82 -2.28
C MET A 143 -8.79 16.83 -1.61
N ALA A 144 -10.03 16.97 -2.08
CA ALA A 144 -10.92 18.05 -1.66
C ALA A 144 -11.20 18.01 -0.15
N THR A 145 -11.41 19.19 0.44
CA THR A 145 -11.72 19.30 1.85
C THR A 145 -13.00 18.54 2.22
N TRP A 146 -13.04 18.00 3.43
CA TRP A 146 -14.19 17.33 4.00
C TRP A 146 -14.22 17.54 5.52
N THR A 147 -15.40 17.36 6.13
CA THR A 147 -15.60 17.67 7.55
C THR A 147 -16.06 16.42 8.28
N ASP A 148 -15.41 16.09 9.40
CA ASP A 148 -15.91 15.04 10.30
C ASP A 148 -17.27 15.48 10.87
N PRO A 149 -18.37 14.78 10.57
CA PRO A 149 -19.71 15.21 10.97
C PRO A 149 -19.92 15.22 12.49
N LYS A 150 -19.09 14.50 13.26
CA LYS A 150 -19.22 14.43 14.72
C LYS A 150 -18.42 15.51 15.45
N THR A 151 -17.25 15.87 14.92
CA THR A 151 -16.32 16.80 15.59
C THR A 151 -16.26 18.18 14.93
N GLY A 152 -16.75 18.32 13.69
CA GLY A 152 -16.64 19.55 12.91
C GLY A 152 -15.23 19.83 12.38
N LYS A 153 -14.27 18.93 12.62
CA LYS A 153 -12.88 19.09 12.16
C LYS A 153 -12.80 18.94 10.64
N VAL A 154 -12.12 19.88 9.99
CA VAL A 154 -11.89 19.87 8.55
C VAL A 154 -10.58 19.14 8.23
N HIS A 155 -10.64 18.30 7.21
CA HIS A 155 -9.55 17.51 6.64
C HIS A 155 -9.47 17.76 5.12
N GLY A 156 -8.47 17.16 4.47
CA GLY A 156 -8.18 17.33 3.04
C GLY A 156 -7.23 18.48 2.74
N TYR A 157 -7.00 18.71 1.44
CA TYR A 157 -6.13 19.76 0.93
C TYR A 157 -6.96 21.00 0.60
N TYR A 158 -6.65 22.11 1.26
CA TYR A 158 -7.25 23.39 0.97
C TYR A 158 -6.45 24.09 -0.12
N ASN A 159 -6.98 24.12 -1.35
CA ASN A 159 -6.40 24.90 -2.44
C ASN A 159 -7.16 26.22 -2.60
N THR A 160 -6.48 27.36 -2.44
CA THR A 160 -7.04 28.69 -2.74
C THR A 160 -6.95 29.04 -4.23
N SER A 161 -6.22 28.25 -5.00
CA SER A 161 -6.08 28.42 -6.45
C SER A 161 -7.31 27.86 -7.15
N VAL A 162 -7.83 28.61 -8.12
CA VAL A 162 -9.02 28.25 -8.93
C VAL A 162 -8.76 26.99 -9.79
N THR A 163 -7.49 26.60 -9.94
CA THR A 163 -7.05 25.37 -10.61
C THR A 163 -6.40 24.43 -9.60
N PRO A 164 -6.85 23.16 -9.48
CA PRO A 164 -6.07 22.10 -8.83
C PRO A 164 -4.70 22.05 -9.49
N ASP A 165 -3.65 22.36 -8.74
CA ASP A 165 -2.30 22.24 -9.27
C ASP A 165 -1.94 20.75 -9.30
N TYR A 166 -1.89 20.19 -10.52
CA TYR A 166 -1.49 18.81 -10.79
C TYR A 166 -0.07 18.52 -10.27
N GLU A 167 0.75 19.57 -10.13
CA GLU A 167 2.13 19.49 -9.69
C GLU A 167 2.27 19.42 -8.17
N THR A 168 1.30 19.87 -7.37
CA THR A 168 1.44 19.91 -5.91
C THR A 168 1.26 18.51 -5.31
N PRO A 169 2.33 17.88 -4.80
CA PRO A 169 2.25 16.53 -4.27
C PRO A 169 1.85 16.57 -2.79
N VAL A 170 0.66 16.07 -2.49
CA VAL A 170 0.10 16.05 -1.12
C VAL A 170 -0.04 14.65 -0.55
N VAL A 171 -0.16 13.65 -1.42
CA VAL A 171 -0.33 12.25 -1.01
C VAL A 171 1.03 11.57 -0.92
N SER A 172 1.33 10.96 0.24
CA SER A 172 2.51 10.12 0.46
C SER A 172 2.14 8.67 0.76
N LEU A 173 0.87 8.38 1.04
CA LEU A 173 0.36 7.03 1.25
C LEU A 173 -1.08 6.93 0.75
N LEU A 174 -1.35 5.94 -0.08
CA LEU A 174 -2.64 5.67 -0.69
C LEU A 174 -3.13 4.29 -0.25
N TRP A 175 -4.30 4.25 0.38
CA TRP A 175 -5.00 3.01 0.73
C TRP A 175 -6.37 2.97 0.07
N GLY A 176 -6.89 1.77 -0.16
CA GLY A 176 -8.31 1.52 -0.40
C GLY A 176 -8.96 0.87 0.81
N LEU A 177 -10.26 1.07 1.00
CA LEU A 177 -11.04 0.27 1.95
C LEU A 177 -11.35 -1.10 1.36
N GLU A 178 -11.32 -2.15 2.18
CA GLU A 178 -11.96 -3.44 1.85
C GLU A 178 -13.24 -3.68 2.65
N ALA A 179 -13.46 -2.88 3.70
CA ALA A 179 -14.67 -2.90 4.50
C ALA A 179 -15.06 -1.48 4.90
N ASP A 180 -16.36 -1.17 4.82
CA ASP A 180 -16.97 0.04 5.33
C ASP A 180 -18.34 -0.28 5.94
N ASN A 181 -18.33 -0.58 7.23
CA ASN A 181 -19.51 -0.93 8.01
C ASN A 181 -19.91 0.19 8.97
N ASP A 182 -21.10 0.12 9.55
CA ASP A 182 -21.51 1.08 10.59
C ASP A 182 -20.48 1.10 11.73
N PRO A 183 -19.79 2.24 11.99
CA PRO A 183 -18.77 2.32 13.03
C PRO A 183 -19.30 2.09 14.45
N GLU A 184 -20.61 2.23 14.67
CA GLU A 184 -21.26 2.04 15.95
C GLU A 184 -21.86 0.63 16.10
N SER A 185 -21.62 -0.26 15.13
CA SER A 185 -22.07 -1.66 15.12
C SER A 185 -20.90 -2.64 15.16
N ASP A 186 -21.12 -3.84 15.69
CA ASP A 186 -20.20 -4.97 15.62
C ASP A 186 -20.42 -5.88 14.40
N ALA A 187 -21.45 -5.63 13.58
CA ALA A 187 -21.91 -6.56 12.55
C ALA A 187 -20.86 -6.94 11.48
N TYR A 188 -19.77 -6.16 11.36
CA TYR A 188 -18.62 -6.45 10.52
C TYR A 188 -17.97 -7.82 10.84
N TRP A 189 -18.13 -8.35 12.06
CA TRP A 189 -17.63 -9.69 12.41
C TRP A 189 -18.26 -10.79 11.55
N ARG A 190 -19.52 -10.61 11.13
CA ARG A 190 -20.24 -11.59 10.27
C ARG A 190 -19.66 -11.69 8.87
N GLN A 191 -18.91 -10.67 8.46
CA GLN A 191 -18.22 -10.59 7.17
C GLN A 191 -16.72 -10.91 7.31
N SER A 192 -16.29 -11.42 8.48
CA SER A 192 -14.90 -11.77 8.78
C SER A 192 -13.91 -10.60 8.80
N TYR A 193 -14.40 -9.36 8.96
CA TYR A 193 -13.54 -8.20 9.17
C TYR A 193 -13.19 -8.00 10.65
N THR A 194 -12.06 -7.35 10.92
CA THR A 194 -11.61 -7.01 12.28
C THR A 194 -12.03 -5.60 12.69
N TYR A 195 -12.13 -4.68 11.72
CA TYR A 195 -12.55 -3.29 11.94
C TYR A 195 -13.77 -2.94 11.07
N PRO A 196 -14.68 -2.03 11.52
CA PRO A 196 -15.78 -1.56 10.69
C PRO A 196 -15.28 -0.92 9.38
N GLN A 197 -14.27 -0.04 9.49
CA GLN A 197 -13.48 0.47 8.39
C GLN A 197 -12.13 -0.26 8.39
N GLN A 198 -11.91 -1.12 7.41
CA GLN A 198 -10.69 -1.91 7.24
C GLN A 198 -10.03 -1.56 5.90
N LEU A 199 -8.74 -1.30 5.95
CA LEU A 199 -7.93 -1.04 4.77
C LEU A 199 -7.60 -2.34 4.04
N SER A 200 -7.64 -2.30 2.71
CA SER A 200 -7.04 -3.33 1.87
C SER A 200 -5.51 -3.25 1.92
N GLN A 201 -4.86 -4.38 1.69
CA GLN A 201 -3.45 -4.43 1.34
C GLN A 201 -3.14 -5.23 0.06
N TRP A 202 -4.17 -5.70 -0.67
CA TRP A 202 -3.98 -6.37 -1.96
C TRP A 202 -3.57 -5.39 -3.05
N ALA A 203 -3.91 -4.09 -2.92
CA ALA A 203 -3.33 -3.00 -3.67
C ALA A 203 -3.23 -1.73 -2.83
N PHE A 204 -2.11 -1.02 -2.94
CA PHE A 204 -1.87 0.27 -2.30
C PHE A 204 -0.64 0.94 -2.91
N ALA A 205 -0.37 2.19 -2.56
CA ALA A 205 0.81 2.89 -3.06
C ALA A 205 1.40 3.85 -2.03
N ALA A 206 2.71 4.08 -2.04
CA ALA A 206 3.36 4.93 -1.06
C ALA A 206 4.64 5.60 -1.56
N ALA A 207 4.94 6.76 -0.99
CA ALA A 207 6.27 7.32 -0.98
C ALA A 207 7.16 6.50 -0.02
N PRO A 208 8.47 6.39 -0.28
CA PRO A 208 9.36 5.67 0.61
C PRO A 208 9.38 6.30 2.01
N GLN A 209 9.60 5.47 3.02
CA GLN A 209 9.82 5.85 4.42
C GLN A 209 8.61 6.50 5.12
N HIS A 210 7.38 6.27 4.63
CA HIS A 210 6.19 6.75 5.33
C HIS A 210 6.11 6.14 6.75
N PRO A 211 5.93 6.93 7.84
CA PRO A 211 6.05 6.45 9.23
C PRO A 211 5.07 5.34 9.65
N VAL A 212 3.93 5.23 8.95
CA VAL A 212 2.96 4.13 9.16
C VAL A 212 3.61 2.76 8.98
N PHE A 213 4.57 2.63 8.06
CA PHE A 213 5.23 1.34 7.82
C PHE A 213 6.21 0.96 8.94
N GLU A 214 6.89 1.93 9.55
CA GLU A 214 7.68 1.63 10.75
C GLU A 214 6.78 1.19 11.90
N ARG A 215 5.66 1.90 12.09
CA ARG A 215 4.67 1.52 13.11
C ARG A 215 4.08 0.13 12.87
N TYR A 216 3.84 -0.25 11.62
CA TYR A 216 3.44 -1.61 11.26
C TYR A 216 4.49 -2.63 11.72
N MET A 217 5.78 -2.38 11.42
CA MET A 217 6.87 -3.26 11.83
C MET A 217 7.04 -3.32 13.35
N ASP A 218 6.92 -2.20 14.06
CA ASP A 218 6.95 -2.16 15.52
C ASP A 218 5.82 -2.98 16.14
N ASN A 219 4.60 -2.85 15.61
CA ASN A 219 3.46 -3.66 16.05
C ASN A 219 3.76 -5.16 15.85
N LEU A 220 4.31 -5.54 14.69
CA LEU A 220 4.64 -6.93 14.38
C LEU A 220 5.78 -7.48 15.25
N ARG A 221 6.85 -6.70 15.48
CA ARG A 221 7.96 -7.06 16.38
C ARG A 221 7.46 -7.25 17.80
N ASN A 222 6.59 -6.36 18.29
CA ASN A 222 6.01 -6.48 19.63
C ASN A 222 5.07 -7.68 19.74
N TYR A 223 4.26 -7.94 18.70
CA TYR A 223 3.37 -9.09 18.66
C TYR A 223 4.16 -10.41 18.73
N THR A 224 5.23 -10.52 17.95
CA THR A 224 6.05 -11.74 17.87
C THR A 224 6.89 -11.96 19.13
N LYS A 225 7.46 -10.92 19.75
CA LYS A 225 8.20 -11.04 21.02
C LYS A 225 7.34 -11.58 22.18
N ASN A 226 6.08 -11.15 22.27
CA ASN A 226 5.24 -11.44 23.43
C ASN A 226 4.46 -12.77 23.33
N ASN A 227 4.45 -13.42 22.16
CA ASN A 227 3.59 -14.57 21.89
C ASN A 227 4.34 -15.80 21.33
N GLU A 228 5.65 -15.97 21.55
CA GLU A 228 6.40 -17.08 20.92
C GLU A 228 5.78 -18.50 21.07
N PRO A 229 5.09 -18.87 22.18
CA PRO A 229 4.39 -20.16 22.27
C PRO A 229 3.00 -20.22 21.60
N THR A 230 2.37 -19.07 21.31
CA THR A 230 0.98 -18.95 20.80
C THR A 230 0.87 -18.30 19.42
N ALA A 231 1.94 -17.68 18.92
CA ALA A 231 1.99 -16.98 17.63
C ALA A 231 1.74 -17.92 16.44
N GLN A 232 2.03 -19.22 16.60
CA GLN A 232 1.73 -20.25 15.60
C GLN A 232 0.22 -20.50 15.42
N ASN A 233 -0.63 -20.08 16.37
CA ASN A 233 -2.10 -20.24 16.31
C ASN A 233 -2.85 -18.91 16.06
N SER A 234 -2.12 -17.83 15.76
CA SER A 234 -2.74 -16.52 15.52
C SER A 234 -3.27 -16.38 14.10
N ASP A 235 -4.41 -15.69 13.96
CA ASP A 235 -5.03 -15.39 12.66
C ASP A 235 -4.12 -14.50 11.80
N PRO A 236 -3.62 -14.99 10.63
CA PRO A 236 -2.75 -14.23 9.74
C PRO A 236 -3.31 -12.85 9.36
N LEU A 237 -4.63 -12.74 9.21
CA LEU A 237 -5.32 -11.50 8.86
C LEU A 237 -5.09 -10.40 9.90
N LYS A 238 -4.92 -10.79 11.17
CA LYS A 238 -4.69 -9.89 12.30
C LYS A 238 -3.22 -9.58 12.52
N ARG A 239 -2.33 -10.52 12.16
CA ARG A 239 -0.90 -10.41 12.44
C ARG A 239 -0.15 -9.60 11.38
N THR A 240 -0.39 -9.88 10.11
CA THR A 240 0.28 -9.22 8.98
C THR A 240 -0.69 -8.71 7.92
N GLY A 241 -1.95 -9.18 7.99
CA GLY A 241 -2.99 -8.89 7.04
C GLY A 241 -3.59 -7.46 7.07
N PRO A 242 -4.74 -7.27 6.41
CA PRO A 242 -5.50 -6.03 6.38
C PRO A 242 -5.75 -5.36 7.74
N ALA A 243 -5.96 -6.16 8.80
CA ALA A 243 -6.17 -5.60 10.13
C ALA A 243 -4.87 -5.03 10.73
N ALA A 244 -3.71 -5.59 10.42
CA ALA A 244 -2.42 -5.07 10.90
C ALA A 244 -2.08 -3.70 10.27
N VAL A 245 -2.28 -3.55 8.96
CA VAL A 245 -2.10 -2.24 8.29
C VAL A 245 -3.15 -1.22 8.71
N THR A 246 -4.39 -1.68 8.97
CA THR A 246 -5.45 -0.84 9.54
C THR A 246 -5.04 -0.33 10.92
N LEU A 247 -4.56 -1.20 11.81
CA LEU A 247 -4.11 -0.81 13.14
C LEU A 247 -2.94 0.18 13.10
N ALA A 248 -1.94 -0.07 12.25
CA ALA A 248 -0.78 0.82 12.10
C ALA A 248 -1.19 2.21 11.61
N THR A 249 -2.00 2.28 10.54
CA THR A 249 -2.47 3.54 9.96
C THR A 249 -3.40 4.28 10.93
N LYS A 250 -4.37 3.57 11.51
CA LYS A 250 -5.33 4.12 12.47
C LYS A 250 -4.62 4.72 13.67
N SER A 251 -3.75 3.97 14.34
CA SER A 251 -3.05 4.45 15.53
C SER A 251 -2.10 5.59 15.19
N TRP A 252 -1.43 5.57 14.03
CA TRP A 252 -0.61 6.70 13.59
C TRP A 252 -1.44 7.98 13.42
N LEU A 253 -2.57 7.92 12.72
CA LEU A 253 -3.45 9.08 12.51
C LEU A 253 -4.11 9.57 13.80
N VAL A 254 -4.48 8.67 14.70
CA VAL A 254 -4.99 9.03 16.03
C VAL A 254 -3.92 9.78 16.82
N ASP A 255 -2.70 9.25 16.90
CA ASP A 255 -1.63 9.83 17.72
C ASP A 255 -1.08 11.14 17.14
N HIS A 256 -0.91 11.22 15.81
CA HIS A 256 -0.25 12.37 15.17
C HIS A 256 -1.22 13.47 14.79
N VAL A 257 -2.45 13.11 14.42
CA VAL A 257 -3.43 14.06 13.87
C VAL A 257 -4.62 14.25 14.81
N GLY A 258 -4.79 13.39 15.83
CA GLY A 258 -6.03 13.37 16.63
C GLY A 258 -7.23 12.99 15.76
N PHE A 259 -7.02 12.06 14.81
CA PHE A 259 -8.03 11.68 13.84
C PHE A 259 -9.06 10.72 14.42
N ARG A 260 -10.35 10.97 14.16
CA ARG A 260 -11.42 10.03 14.51
C ARG A 260 -11.57 9.00 13.39
N TRP A 261 -11.00 7.80 13.54
CA TRP A 261 -11.04 6.75 12.52
C TRP A 261 -12.44 6.46 11.97
N ALA A 262 -13.45 6.41 12.84
CA ALA A 262 -14.84 6.19 12.49
C ALA A 262 -15.46 7.31 11.60
N SER A 263 -14.75 8.41 11.34
CA SER A 263 -15.14 9.41 10.35
C SER A 263 -14.77 9.01 8.92
N LEU A 264 -14.01 7.91 8.73
CA LEU A 264 -13.71 7.39 7.40
C LEU A 264 -14.91 6.80 6.68
N THR A 265 -15.95 6.39 7.43
CA THR A 265 -17.10 5.73 6.83
C THR A 265 -17.72 6.57 5.72
N GLY A 266 -17.96 5.92 4.59
CA GLY A 266 -18.60 6.49 3.41
C GLY A 266 -20.11 6.33 3.38
N LEU A 267 -20.69 5.61 4.36
CA LEU A 267 -22.11 5.26 4.42
C LEU A 267 -23.06 6.46 4.37
N LYS A 268 -22.60 7.66 4.71
CA LYS A 268 -23.41 8.90 4.75
C LYS A 268 -22.93 9.99 3.78
N ASP A 269 -21.86 9.74 3.04
CA ASP A 269 -21.27 10.74 2.11
C ASP A 269 -21.10 10.21 0.68
N GLY A 270 -21.62 9.01 0.39
CA GLY A 270 -21.58 8.40 -0.94
C GLY A 270 -20.26 7.71 -1.25
N GLY A 271 -19.48 7.33 -0.23
CA GLY A 271 -18.16 6.71 -0.46
C GLY A 271 -17.10 7.73 -0.85
N LYS A 272 -17.15 8.94 -0.29
CA LYS A 272 -16.18 9.99 -0.62
C LYS A 272 -14.77 9.58 -0.17
N SER A 273 -13.78 9.74 -1.06
CA SER A 273 -12.35 9.64 -0.74
C SER A 273 -11.95 10.63 0.35
N LYS A 274 -11.06 10.21 1.24
CA LYS A 274 -10.70 10.98 2.44
C LYS A 274 -9.19 11.14 2.53
N LEU A 275 -8.71 12.32 2.16
CA LEU A 275 -7.36 12.77 2.47
C LEU A 275 -7.28 13.24 3.94
N VAL A 276 -6.38 12.63 4.71
CA VAL A 276 -6.08 12.98 6.10
C VAL A 276 -4.57 13.11 6.25
N HIS A 277 -4.10 14.32 6.58
CA HIS A 277 -2.67 14.63 6.52
C HIS A 277 -2.15 14.40 5.08
N ASP A 278 -1.25 13.44 4.87
CA ASP A 278 -0.71 13.00 3.58
C ASP A 278 -1.15 11.58 3.20
N ILE A 279 -2.16 11.04 3.90
CA ILE A 279 -2.72 9.72 3.64
C ILE A 279 -4.07 9.88 2.95
N LEU A 280 -4.17 9.40 1.71
CA LEU A 280 -5.42 9.32 0.98
C LEU A 280 -6.04 7.93 1.16
N ILE A 281 -7.27 7.88 1.67
CA ILE A 281 -8.06 6.65 1.76
C ILE A 281 -9.20 6.71 0.74
N LEU A 282 -9.16 5.80 -0.23
CA LEU A 282 -10.19 5.62 -1.24
C LEU A 282 -11.33 4.71 -0.74
N PRO A 283 -12.57 4.85 -1.27
CA PRO A 283 -13.66 3.93 -0.97
C PRO A 283 -13.37 2.51 -1.48
N ILE A 284 -14.26 1.57 -1.17
CA ILE A 284 -14.11 0.14 -1.55
C ILE A 284 -13.92 -0.04 -3.07
N THR A 285 -14.55 0.80 -3.88
CA THR A 285 -14.45 0.76 -5.34
C THR A 285 -13.37 1.70 -5.90
N GLY A 286 -12.50 2.26 -5.05
CA GLY A 286 -11.61 3.35 -5.44
C GLY A 286 -10.46 2.99 -6.38
N PHE A 287 -10.10 1.71 -6.46
CA PHE A 287 -9.12 1.21 -7.42
C PHE A 287 -9.75 0.75 -8.75
N GLN A 288 -11.08 0.90 -8.90
CA GLN A 288 -11.82 0.63 -10.15
C GLN A 288 -11.79 1.83 -11.08
#